data_AF-A0AA49GIA8-F1
#
_entry.id   AF-A0AA49GIA8-F1
#
_cell.length_a   1.000
_cell.length_b   1.000
_cell.length_c   1.000
_cell.angle_alpha   90.00
_cell.angle_beta   90.00
_cell.angle_gamma   90.00
#
_symmetry.space_group_name_H-M   'P 1'
#
loop_
_entity.id
_entity.type
_entity.pdbx_description
1 polymer ?
#
loop_
_entity_poly.entity_id
_entity_poly.type
_entity_poly.pdbx_seq_one_letter_code
_entity_poly.pdbx_strand_id
1 'polypeptide(L)'
;MKEKEKLIKILNALNRTANDLAADCAYAILNQNILFLPGFESEKLNLYNIYKIRLYIAQNLHRDKFTEEDLKYWEKALLDIENKEINTLVLSIITADNYAYLIFLTKDLEEVVSIIRLTSNKTIEEYERTRSTVKFSKGELVKNWKESDA
;
A
#
# COMPACT_ATOMS: atom_id res chain seq x y z
N MET A 1 -12.54 15.95 3.95
CA MET A 1 -12.25 14.71 4.68
C MET A 1 -10.74 14.51 4.59
N LYS A 2 -10.00 15.09 5.55
CA LYS A 2 -8.54 15.36 5.45
C LYS A 2 -7.79 14.05 5.67
N GLU A 3 -6.66 13.83 5.03
CA GLU A 3 -6.04 12.51 4.78
C GLU A 3 -5.90 11.60 6.03
N LYS A 4 -5.78 12.18 7.23
CA LYS A 4 -5.83 11.47 8.53
C LYS A 4 -7.09 10.60 8.71
N GLU A 5 -8.26 11.09 8.31
CA GLU A 5 -9.52 10.34 8.42
C GLU A 5 -9.54 9.10 7.51
N LYS A 6 -8.97 9.23 6.29
CA LYS A 6 -8.82 8.10 5.38
C LYS A 6 -7.85 7.06 5.95
N LEU A 7 -6.72 7.50 6.51
CA LEU A 7 -5.76 6.58 7.14
C LEU A 7 -6.39 5.83 8.31
N ILE A 8 -7.21 6.49 9.14
CA ILE A 8 -7.95 5.84 10.23
C ILE A 8 -8.90 4.77 9.69
N LYS A 9 -9.65 5.05 8.62
CA LYS A 9 -10.52 4.05 8.00
C LYS A 9 -9.74 2.84 7.49
N ILE A 10 -8.62 3.07 6.81
CA ILE A 10 -7.74 2.01 6.29
C ILE A 10 -7.17 1.19 7.45
N LEU A 11 -6.68 1.84 8.52
CA LEU A 11 -6.18 1.16 9.70
C LEU A 11 -7.27 0.28 10.35
N ASN A 12 -8.51 0.77 10.43
CA ASN A 12 -9.64 -0.02 10.92
C ASN A 12 -9.99 -1.20 9.99
N ALA A 13 -9.84 -1.05 8.68
CA ALA A 13 -10.01 -2.14 7.72
C ALA A 13 -8.91 -3.20 7.91
N LEU A 14 -7.64 -2.79 7.99
CA LEU A 14 -6.49 -3.67 8.23
C LEU A 14 -6.63 -4.47 9.52
N ASN A 15 -7.02 -3.82 10.63
CA ASN A 15 -7.20 -4.49 11.93
C ASN A 15 -8.36 -5.51 11.95
N ARG A 16 -9.32 -5.41 11.01
CA ARG A 16 -10.44 -6.36 10.87
C ARG A 16 -10.11 -7.51 9.92
N THR A 17 -9.09 -7.36 9.08
CA THR A 17 -8.64 -8.38 8.14
C THR A 17 -7.71 -9.38 8.85
N ALA A 18 -8.18 -10.62 9.04
CA ALA A 18 -7.39 -11.69 9.65
C ALA A 18 -6.29 -12.20 8.69
N ASN A 19 -5.23 -11.41 8.53
CA ASN A 19 -4.11 -11.68 7.62
C ASN A 19 -2.81 -11.08 8.18
N ASP A 20 -1.72 -11.85 8.20
CA ASP A 20 -0.43 -11.42 8.74
C ASP A 20 0.11 -10.15 8.06
N LEU A 21 -0.13 -10.00 6.76
CA LEU A 21 0.28 -8.82 5.99
C LEU A 21 -0.54 -7.58 6.34
N ALA A 22 -1.82 -7.76 6.69
CA ALA A 22 -2.65 -6.67 7.19
C ALA A 22 -2.20 -6.22 8.59
N ALA A 23 -1.86 -7.18 9.46
CA ALA A 23 -1.31 -6.90 10.79
C ALA A 23 0.06 -6.20 10.71
N ASP A 24 0.96 -6.66 9.83
CA ASP A 24 2.26 -6.03 9.55
C ASP A 24 2.11 -4.59 9.06
N CYS A 25 1.19 -4.36 8.11
CA CYS A 25 0.90 -3.01 7.62
C CYS A 25 0.30 -2.10 8.70
N ALA A 26 -0.64 -2.60 9.51
CA ALA A 26 -1.20 -1.86 10.64
C ALA A 26 -0.12 -1.50 11.68
N TYR A 27 0.79 -2.43 11.96
CA TYR A 27 1.94 -2.19 12.83
C TYR A 27 2.83 -1.06 12.29
N ALA A 28 3.14 -1.07 10.99
CA ALA A 28 3.94 -0.02 10.36
C ALA A 28 3.28 1.36 10.51
N ILE A 29 1.97 1.47 10.27
CA ILE A 29 1.21 2.72 10.44
C ILE A 29 1.35 3.27 11.87
N LEU A 30 1.24 2.39 12.86
CA LEU A 30 1.16 2.77 14.27
C LEU A 30 2.52 3.03 14.91
N ASN A 31 3.59 2.40 14.42
CA ASN A 31 4.87 2.36 15.13
C ASN A 31 6.04 2.94 14.33
N GLN A 32 5.87 3.19 13.04
CA GLN A 32 6.95 3.65 12.18
C GLN A 32 6.64 5.02 11.57
N ASN A 33 7.67 5.56 10.95
CA ASN A 33 7.58 6.68 10.04
C ASN A 33 7.04 6.12 8.70
N ILE A 34 5.93 6.68 8.22
CA ILE A 34 5.33 6.28 6.93
C ILE A 34 5.04 7.47 6.01
N LEU A 35 5.12 7.20 4.71
CA LEU A 35 4.52 8.02 3.67
C LEU A 35 3.23 7.37 3.21
N PHE A 36 2.17 8.17 3.16
CA PHE A 36 0.83 7.72 2.80
C PHE A 36 0.35 8.41 1.52
N LEU A 37 -0.07 7.61 0.54
CA LEU A 37 -0.83 8.06 -0.61
C LEU A 37 -2.31 7.69 -0.39
N PRO A 38 -3.22 8.68 -0.24
CA PRO A 38 -4.57 8.51 0.31
C PRO A 38 -5.62 7.87 -0.61
N GLY A 39 -5.18 7.06 -1.57
CA GLY A 39 -6.08 6.28 -2.41
C GLY A 39 -6.33 6.90 -3.79
N PHE A 40 -6.10 6.11 -4.83
CA PHE A 40 -6.60 6.35 -6.19
C PHE A 40 -7.81 5.44 -6.44
N GLU A 41 -8.97 6.02 -6.73
CA GLU A 41 -10.20 5.28 -7.07
C GLU A 41 -10.24 4.98 -8.57
N SER A 42 -10.54 3.74 -8.93
CA SER A 42 -10.72 3.34 -10.32
C SER A 42 -11.60 2.09 -10.44
N GLU A 43 -12.02 1.78 -11.66
CA GLU A 43 -12.70 0.52 -11.95
C GLU A 43 -11.79 -0.66 -11.66
N LYS A 44 -12.36 -1.73 -11.06
CA LYS A 44 -11.64 -2.96 -10.71
C LYS A 44 -10.84 -3.48 -11.90
N LEU A 45 -11.49 -3.53 -13.07
CA LEU A 45 -10.90 -4.07 -14.29
C LEU A 45 -9.66 -3.29 -14.73
N ASN A 46 -9.67 -1.95 -14.60
CA ASN A 46 -8.54 -1.11 -14.99
C ASN A 46 -7.34 -1.35 -14.07
N LEU A 47 -7.56 -1.35 -12.75
CA LEU A 47 -6.49 -1.64 -11.80
C LEU A 47 -5.95 -3.07 -11.96
N TYR A 48 -6.84 -4.07 -12.06
CA TYR A 48 -6.44 -5.45 -12.29
C TYR A 48 -5.57 -5.59 -13.55
N ASN A 49 -5.99 -5.02 -14.67
CA ASN A 49 -5.25 -5.12 -15.94
C ASN A 49 -3.88 -4.43 -15.86
N ILE A 50 -3.80 -3.22 -15.28
CA ILE A 50 -2.53 -2.51 -15.12
C ILE A 50 -1.55 -3.33 -14.27
N TYR A 51 -2.02 -3.88 -13.15
CA TYR A 51 -1.18 -4.66 -12.24
C TYR A 51 -0.81 -6.03 -12.81
N LYS A 52 -1.68 -6.65 -13.61
CA LYS A 52 -1.38 -7.87 -14.36
C LYS A 52 -0.30 -7.63 -15.43
N ILE A 53 -0.38 -6.53 -16.17
CA ILE A 53 0.64 -6.14 -17.15
C ILE A 53 1.98 -5.87 -16.46
N ARG A 54 1.97 -5.14 -15.32
CA ARG A 54 3.17 -4.89 -14.51
C ARG A 54 3.82 -6.19 -14.03
N LEU A 55 3.05 -7.14 -13.52
CA LEU A 55 3.55 -8.45 -13.11
C LEU A 55 4.19 -9.19 -14.29
N TYR A 56 3.51 -9.22 -15.44
CA TYR A 56 4.05 -9.84 -16.65
C TYR A 56 5.39 -9.22 -17.07
N ILE A 57 5.50 -7.88 -17.05
CA ILE A 57 6.75 -7.16 -17.35
C ILE A 57 7.86 -7.54 -16.35
N ALA A 58 7.53 -7.56 -15.06
CA ALA A 58 8.49 -7.92 -14.01
C ALA A 58 9.05 -9.33 -14.19
N GLN A 59 8.18 -10.30 -14.50
CA GLN A 59 8.56 -11.71 -14.66
C GLN A 59 9.31 -12.00 -15.96
N ASN A 60 8.91 -11.38 -17.07
CA ASN A 60 9.37 -11.80 -18.40
C ASN A 60 10.44 -10.89 -19.02
N LEU A 61 10.50 -9.62 -18.59
CA LEU A 61 11.43 -8.64 -19.17
C LEU A 61 12.65 -8.37 -18.27
N HIS A 62 12.68 -8.93 -17.06
CA HIS A 62 13.75 -8.78 -16.05
C HIS A 62 14.22 -7.33 -15.86
N ARG A 63 13.34 -6.35 -16.09
CA ARG A 63 13.64 -4.93 -15.93
C ARG A 63 13.45 -4.43 -14.51
N ASP A 64 12.66 -5.16 -13.72
CA ASP A 64 12.33 -4.79 -12.34
C ASP A 64 13.09 -5.66 -11.34
N LYS A 65 13.53 -5.05 -10.23
CA LYS A 65 14.32 -5.68 -9.16
C LYS A 65 13.43 -6.30 -8.06
N PHE A 66 12.27 -6.85 -8.42
CA PHE A 66 11.38 -7.48 -7.45
C PHE A 66 11.94 -8.83 -7.00
N THR A 67 11.81 -9.12 -5.71
CA THR A 67 12.18 -10.42 -5.15
C THR A 67 11.12 -11.48 -5.49
N GLU A 68 11.45 -12.76 -5.35
CA GLU A 68 10.47 -13.84 -5.54
C GLU A 68 9.28 -13.71 -4.56
N GLU A 69 9.52 -13.19 -3.36
CA GLU A 69 8.47 -12.96 -2.37
C GLU A 69 7.53 -11.83 -2.79
N ASP A 70 8.07 -10.72 -3.32
CA ASP A 70 7.27 -9.62 -3.86
C ASP A 70 6.33 -10.11 -4.97
N LEU A 71 6.85 -10.96 -5.87
CA LEU A 71 6.07 -11.54 -6.96
C LEU A 71 4.94 -12.45 -6.45
N LYS A 72 5.18 -13.25 -5.41
CA LYS A 72 4.16 -14.10 -4.78
C LYS A 72 3.02 -13.28 -4.17
N TYR A 73 3.34 -12.19 -3.47
CA TYR A 73 2.30 -11.29 -2.95
C TYR A 73 1.50 -10.65 -4.08
N TRP A 74 2.16 -10.29 -5.17
CA TRP A 74 1.52 -9.71 -6.34
C TRP A 74 0.54 -10.69 -7.02
N GLU A 75 0.98 -11.92 -7.26
CA GLU A 75 0.16 -12.99 -7.85
C GLU A 75 -1.08 -13.27 -7.00
N LYS A 76 -0.89 -13.42 -5.69
CA LYS A 76 -1.99 -13.62 -4.75
C LYS A 76 -2.98 -12.45 -4.79
N ALA A 77 -2.49 -11.22 -4.82
CA ALA A 77 -3.36 -10.05 -4.87
C ALA A 77 -4.20 -9.97 -6.14
N LEU A 78 -3.64 -10.33 -7.29
CA LEU A 78 -4.40 -10.40 -8.53
C LEU A 78 -5.51 -11.47 -8.45
N LEU A 79 -5.22 -12.62 -7.88
CA LEU A 79 -6.20 -13.69 -7.67
C LEU A 79 -7.34 -13.22 -6.74
N ASP A 80 -7.00 -12.58 -5.62
CA ASP A 80 -7.99 -12.03 -4.67
C ASP A 80 -8.88 -10.97 -5.34
N ILE A 81 -8.29 -10.06 -6.12
CA ILE A 81 -9.02 -9.01 -6.86
C ILE A 81 -9.94 -9.64 -7.90
N GLU A 82 -9.47 -10.62 -8.67
CA GLU A 82 -10.24 -11.29 -9.71
C GLU A 82 -11.52 -11.92 -9.14
N ASN A 83 -11.38 -12.63 -8.01
CA ASN A 83 -12.47 -13.35 -7.34
C ASN A 83 -13.48 -12.45 -6.60
N LYS A 84 -13.18 -11.16 -6.41
CA LYS A 84 -14.05 -10.25 -5.67
C LYS A 84 -15.14 -9.64 -6.56
N GLU A 85 -16.41 -9.80 -6.18
CA GLU A 85 -17.57 -9.22 -6.88
C GLU A 85 -17.74 -7.72 -6.57
N ILE A 86 -16.83 -6.89 -7.07
CA ILE A 86 -16.86 -5.43 -6.94
C ILE A 86 -16.51 -4.75 -8.26
N ASN A 87 -17.09 -3.56 -8.49
CA ASN A 87 -16.87 -2.79 -9.71
C ASN A 87 -15.77 -1.72 -9.56
N THR A 88 -15.54 -1.25 -8.33
CA THR A 88 -14.64 -0.13 -8.04
C THR A 88 -13.72 -0.49 -6.89
N LEU A 89 -12.45 -0.13 -7.04
CA LEU A 89 -11.40 -0.33 -6.06
C LEU A 89 -10.73 1.00 -5.73
N VAL A 90 -10.24 1.12 -4.51
CA VAL A 90 -9.33 2.18 -4.08
C VAL A 90 -7.96 1.58 -3.84
N LEU A 91 -6.94 2.08 -4.54
CA LEU A 91 -5.54 1.74 -4.32
C LEU A 91 -4.90 2.79 -3.40
N SER A 92 -4.62 2.42 -2.16
CA SER A 92 -3.82 3.23 -1.23
C SER A 92 -2.40 2.69 -1.15
N ILE A 93 -1.43 3.57 -0.90
CA ILE A 93 -0.02 3.18 -0.77
C ILE A 93 0.51 3.66 0.57
N ILE A 94 1.17 2.75 1.29
CA ILE A 94 1.88 3.04 2.54
C ILE A 94 3.33 2.62 2.35
N THR A 95 4.25 3.56 2.50
CA THR A 95 5.69 3.30 2.38
C THR A 95 6.36 3.52 3.73
N ALA A 96 7.05 2.49 4.20
CA ALA A 96 7.96 2.49 5.35
C ALA A 96 9.39 2.19 4.85
N ASP A 97 10.40 2.24 5.73
CA ASP A 97 11.81 2.13 5.31
C ASP A 97 12.15 0.85 4.54
N ASN A 98 11.56 -0.28 4.94
CA ASN A 98 11.89 -1.59 4.34
C ASN A 98 10.83 -2.09 3.34
N TYR A 99 9.64 -1.50 3.35
CA TYR A 99 8.52 -2.03 2.57
C TYR A 99 7.59 -0.93 2.06
N ALA A 100 7.02 -1.16 0.88
CA ALA A 100 5.84 -0.46 0.39
C ALA A 100 4.66 -1.44 0.33
N TYR A 101 3.54 -1.03 0.91
CA TYR A 101 2.28 -1.75 0.90
C TYR A 101 1.34 -1.07 -0.09
N LEU A 102 0.89 -1.82 -1.10
CA LEU A 102 -0.17 -1.41 -2.00
C LEU A 102 -1.44 -2.11 -1.56
N ILE A 103 -2.41 -1.32 -1.09
CA ILE A 103 -3.60 -1.80 -0.42
C ILE A 103 -4.79 -1.54 -1.32
N PHE A 104 -5.44 -2.61 -1.78
CA PHE A 104 -6.65 -2.57 -2.57
C PHE A 104 -7.85 -2.67 -1.63
N LEU A 105 -8.67 -1.64 -1.59
CA LEU A 105 -9.84 -1.55 -0.72
C LEU A 105 -11.13 -1.39 -1.52
N THR A 106 -12.25 -1.70 -0.90
CA THR A 106 -13.57 -1.27 -1.35
C THR A 106 -13.67 0.26 -1.35
N LYS A 107 -14.63 0.80 -2.11
CA LYS A 107 -14.82 2.25 -2.29
C LYS A 107 -15.05 3.03 -0.98
N ASP A 108 -15.74 2.42 -0.03
CA ASP A 108 -16.02 2.98 1.30
C ASP A 108 -14.81 2.94 2.27
N LEU A 109 -13.73 2.27 1.86
CA LEU A 109 -12.52 2.01 2.63
C LEU A 109 -12.75 1.11 3.86
N GLU A 110 -13.82 0.30 3.86
CA GLU A 110 -14.16 -0.54 5.01
C GLU A 110 -13.56 -1.94 4.95
N GLU A 111 -13.32 -2.46 3.74
CA GLU A 111 -12.80 -3.81 3.52
C GLU A 111 -11.51 -3.76 2.71
N VAL A 112 -10.49 -4.49 3.18
CA VAL A 112 -9.28 -4.79 2.42
C VAL A 112 -9.58 -5.97 1.49
N VAL A 113 -9.46 -5.74 0.19
CA VAL A 113 -9.62 -6.77 -0.83
C VAL A 113 -8.34 -7.56 -0.98
N SER A 114 -7.19 -6.87 -1.09
CA SER A 114 -5.88 -7.50 -1.06
C SER A 114 -4.76 -6.51 -0.78
N ILE A 115 -3.57 -7.02 -0.49
CA ILE A 115 -2.36 -6.24 -0.19
C ILE A 115 -1.18 -6.85 -0.97
N ILE A 116 -0.43 -5.99 -1.67
CA ILE A 116 0.88 -6.34 -2.21
C ILE A 116 1.93 -5.69 -1.30
N ARG A 117 2.85 -6.49 -0.74
CA ARG A 117 4.05 -5.98 -0.07
C ARG A 117 5.23 -6.05 -1.03
N LEU A 118 5.90 -4.93 -1.20
CA LEU A 118 7.09 -4.78 -2.01
C LEU A 118 8.26 -4.40 -1.12
N THR A 119 9.37 -5.10 -1.25
CA THR A 119 10.63 -4.74 -0.57
C THR A 119 11.13 -3.40 -1.11
N SER A 120 11.39 -2.46 -0.20
CA SER A 120 11.98 -1.17 -0.54
C SER A 120 13.50 -1.26 -0.46
N ASN A 121 14.19 -0.69 -1.45
CA ASN A 121 15.64 -0.50 -1.43
C ASN A 121 16.05 0.94 -1.10
N LYS A 122 15.08 1.76 -0.67
CA LYS A 122 15.25 3.17 -0.33
C LYS A 122 14.58 3.46 1.00
N THR A 123 15.21 4.33 1.77
CA THR A 123 14.65 4.87 3.02
C THR A 123 13.44 5.77 2.73
N ILE A 124 12.60 5.97 3.74
CA ILE A 124 11.46 6.86 3.66
C ILE A 124 11.86 8.31 3.28
N GLU A 125 13.01 8.76 3.77
CA GLU A 125 13.58 10.08 3.51
C GLU A 125 13.95 10.26 2.03
N GLU A 126 14.43 9.19 1.37
CA GLU A 126 14.73 9.21 -0.06
C GLU A 126 13.46 9.28 -0.92
N TYR A 127 12.33 8.73 -0.44
CA TYR A 127 11.02 8.84 -1.10
C TYR A 127 10.37 10.21 -0.92
N GLU A 128 10.64 10.89 0.19
CA GLU A 128 10.06 12.19 0.56
C GLU A 128 10.33 13.30 -0.47
N ARG A 129 11.38 13.16 -1.29
CA ARG A 129 11.69 14.12 -2.36
C ARG A 129 10.60 14.22 -3.45
N THR A 130 9.56 13.39 -3.40
CA THR A 130 8.41 13.40 -4.32
C THR A 130 7.17 14.10 -3.72
N ARG A 131 6.53 14.99 -4.49
CA ARG A 131 5.62 16.06 -4.00
C ARG A 131 4.19 15.64 -3.58
N SER A 132 3.86 14.36 -3.49
CA SER A 132 2.45 13.90 -3.42
C SER A 132 2.10 13.03 -2.21
N THR A 133 3.01 12.85 -1.25
CA THR A 133 2.84 11.95 -0.11
C THR A 133 2.55 12.70 1.20
N VAL A 134 1.69 12.12 2.03
CA VAL A 134 1.36 12.63 3.37
C VAL A 134 2.19 11.88 4.40
N LYS A 135 2.80 12.59 5.35
CA LYS A 135 3.76 12.00 6.30
C LYS A 135 3.09 11.68 7.63
N PHE A 136 3.33 10.50 8.17
CA PHE A 136 2.89 10.15 9.53
C PHE A 136 4.03 9.53 10.32
N SER A 137 4.24 10.00 11.54
CA SER A 137 5.13 9.34 12.51
C SER A 137 4.27 8.68 13.58
N LYS A 138 4.37 7.36 13.73
CA LYS A 138 3.71 6.59 14.79
C LYS A 138 2.21 6.90 14.89
N GLY A 139 1.52 6.84 13.75
CA GLY A 139 0.08 7.11 13.63
C GLY A 139 -0.33 8.59 13.58
N GLU A 140 0.59 9.53 13.80
CA GLU A 140 0.29 10.97 13.85
C GLU A 140 0.80 11.73 12.63
N LEU A 141 -0.03 12.65 12.12
CA LEU A 141 0.28 13.45 10.93
C LEU A 141 1.42 14.43 11.23
N VAL A 142 2.50 14.40 10.44
CA VAL A 142 3.66 15.30 10.59
C VAL A 142 3.87 16.17 9.35
N LYS A 143 4.31 17.41 9.55
CA LYS A 143 4.63 18.32 8.43
C LYS A 143 6.05 18.09 7.89
N ASN A 144 7.00 17.97 8.81
CA ASN A 144 8.41 17.70 8.55
C ASN A 144 8.86 16.60 9.51
N TRP A 145 9.70 15.67 9.04
CA TRP A 145 10.45 14.79 9.92
C TRP A 145 11.41 15.68 10.71
N LYS A 146 11.43 15.55 12.04
CA LYS A 146 12.53 16.13 12.81
C LYS A 146 13.70 15.17 12.67
N GLU A 147 14.91 15.70 12.51
CA GLU A 147 16.16 14.93 12.39
C GLU A 147 16.46 13.97 13.58
N SER A 148 15.55 13.86 14.55
CA SER A 148 15.70 13.08 15.79
C SER A 148 14.80 11.85 15.89
N ASP A 149 14.06 11.48 14.84
CA ASP A 149 13.17 10.31 14.86
C ASP A 149 13.76 9.08 14.12
N ALA A 150 15.06 9.10 13.83
CA ALA A 150 15.85 7.99 13.26
C ALA A 150 16.67 7.26 14.34
#